data_AF-A0A7C7A573-F1
#
_entry.id   AF-A0A7C7A573-F1
#
_cell.length_a   1.000
_cell.length_b   1.000
_cell.length_c   1.000
_cell.angle_alpha   90.00
_cell.angle_beta   90.00
_cell.angle_gamma   90.00
#
_symmetry.space_group_name_H-M   'P 1'
#
loop_
_entity.id
_entity.type
_entity.pdbx_description
1 polymer ?
#
loop_
_entity_poly.entity_id
_entity_poly.type
_entity_poly.pdbx_seq_one_letter_code
_entity_poly.pdbx_strand_id
1 'polypeptide(L)'
;MDQGILAILIILVLGVLSRNNSLALAATVILGLKLTNLKQVLIFLDKNALKWGIIILTMGIIAPFATGKITMKDVNEVLKSPSA
;
A
#
# COMPACT_ATOMS: atom_id res chain seq x y z
N MET A 1 -23.32 16.42 -5.43
CA MET A 1 -21.86 16.24 -5.24
C MET A 1 -21.42 15.00 -6.01
N ASP A 2 -20.25 15.00 -6.64
CA ASP A 2 -19.68 13.84 -7.33
C ASP A 2 -19.59 12.65 -6.35
N GLN A 3 -20.21 11.52 -6.69
CA GLN A 3 -20.28 10.34 -5.81
C GLN A 3 -18.90 9.80 -5.45
N GLY A 4 -17.91 9.94 -6.35
CA GLY A 4 -16.53 9.53 -6.10
C GLY A 4 -15.85 10.38 -5.03
N ILE A 5 -16.10 11.69 -5.01
CA ILE A 5 -15.60 12.59 -3.96
C ILE A 5 -16.17 12.19 -2.59
N LEU A 6 -17.46 11.87 -2.51
CA LEU A 6 -18.08 11.41 -1.26
C LEU A 6 -17.45 10.10 -0.77
N ALA A 7 -17.19 9.15 -1.67
CA ALA A 7 -16.51 7.90 -1.32
C ALA A 7 -15.10 8.14 -0.78
N ILE A 8 -14.31 9.00 -1.44
CA ILE A 8 -12.94 9.32 -0.99
C ILE A 8 -12.96 10.03 0.38
N LEU A 9 -13.93 10.92 0.62
CA LEU A 9 -14.10 11.59 1.92
C LEU A 9 -14.42 10.59 3.04
N ILE A 10 -15.29 9.61 2.78
CA ILE A 10 -15.58 8.55 3.76
C ILE A 10 -14.30 7.76 4.07
N ILE A 11 -13.53 7.37 3.04
CA ILE A 11 -12.26 6.65 3.24
C ILE A 11 -11.26 7.50 4.03
N LEU A 12 -11.18 8.80 3.77
CA LEU A 12 -10.31 9.72 4.52
C LEU A 12 -10.69 9.77 6.00
N VAL A 13 -11.99 9.96 6.29
CA VAL A 13 -12.50 9.95 7.67
C VAL A 13 -12.20 8.62 8.36
N LEU A 14 -12.44 7.50 7.68
CA LEU A 14 -12.10 6.17 8.20
C LEU A 14 -10.58 6.03 8.46
N GLY A 15 -9.73 6.55 7.58
CA GLY A 15 -8.28 6.57 7.77
C GLY A 15 -7.85 7.35 9.01
N VAL A 16 -8.45 8.51 9.25
CA VAL A 16 -8.18 9.32 10.45
C VAL A 16 -8.71 8.65 11.72
N LEU A 17 -9.94 8.15 11.71
CA LEU A 17 -10.57 7.51 12.86
C LEU A 17 -9.87 6.20 13.24
N SER A 18 -9.44 5.42 12.26
CA SER A 18 -8.64 4.21 12.46
C SER A 18 -7.18 4.48 12.83
N ARG A 19 -6.75 5.76 12.84
CA ARG A 19 -5.35 6.19 12.99
C ARG A 19 -4.41 5.55 11.97
N ASN A 20 -4.94 5.17 10.80
CA ASN A 20 -4.17 4.65 9.70
C ASN A 20 -3.66 5.80 8.84
N ASN A 21 -2.50 6.34 9.21
CA ASN A 21 -1.87 7.46 8.49
C ASN A 21 -1.64 7.15 7.01
N SER A 22 -1.32 5.90 6.66
CA SER A 22 -1.12 5.49 5.26
C SER A 22 -2.42 5.59 4.46
N LEU A 23 -3.54 5.13 5.02
CA LEU A 23 -4.86 5.22 4.38
C LEU A 23 -5.32 6.68 4.27
N ALA A 24 -5.17 7.45 5.35
CA ALA A 24 -5.53 8.86 5.36
C ALA A 24 -4.72 9.67 4.33
N LEU A 25 -3.41 9.43 4.24
CA LEU A 25 -2.54 10.09 3.27
C LEU A 25 -2.93 9.72 1.83
N ALA A 26 -3.16 8.43 1.54
CA ALA A 26 -3.59 7.98 0.21
C ALA A 26 -4.91 8.64 -0.21
N ALA A 27 -5.92 8.65 0.68
CA ALA A 27 -7.20 9.28 0.40
C ALA A 27 -7.06 10.80 0.18
N THR A 28 -6.22 11.47 0.99
CA THR A 28 -5.95 12.92 0.85
C THR A 28 -5.32 13.24 -0.50
N VAL A 29 -4.32 12.47 -0.94
CA VAL A 29 -3.65 12.65 -2.23
C VAL A 29 -4.63 12.45 -3.39
N ILE A 30 -5.40 11.37 -3.38
CA ILE A 30 -6.39 11.09 -4.42
C ILE A 30 -7.47 12.18 -4.45
N LEU A 31 -7.93 12.66 -3.28
CA LEU A 31 -8.88 13.76 -3.18
C LEU A 31 -8.29 15.05 -3.77
N GLY A 32 -7.06 15.41 -3.42
CA GLY A 32 -6.37 16.59 -3.96
C GLY A 32 -6.23 16.53 -5.48
N LEU A 33 -5.85 15.38 -6.04
CA LEU A 33 -5.77 15.17 -7.49
C LEU A 33 -7.13 15.30 -8.19
N LYS A 34 -8.20 14.81 -7.56
CA LYS A 34 -9.57 14.93 -8.08
C LYS A 34 -10.05 16.39 -8.04
N LEU A 35 -9.77 17.13 -6.97
CA LEU A 35 -10.16 18.55 -6.81
C LEU A 35 -9.41 19.48 -7.79
N THR A 36 -8.14 19.18 -8.07
CA THR A 36 -7.32 19.90 -9.06
C THR A 36 -7.58 19.46 -10.50
N ASN A 37 -8.46 18.48 -10.72
CA ASN A 37 -8.84 17.95 -12.04
C ASN A 37 -7.70 17.29 -12.83
N LEU A 38 -6.68 16.75 -12.14
CA LEU A 38 -5.54 16.04 -12.75
C LEU A 38 -5.91 14.61 -13.20
N LYS A 39 -6.81 14.50 -14.18
CA LYS A 39 -7.34 13.21 -14.67
C LYS A 39 -6.24 12.26 -15.18
N GLN A 40 -5.21 12.79 -15.83
CA GLN A 40 -4.14 11.96 -16.41
C GLN A 40 -3.29 11.27 -15.32
N VAL A 41 -3.07 11.95 -14.18
CA VAL A 41 -2.40 11.37 -13.01
C VAL A 41 -3.28 10.31 -12.36
N LEU A 42 -4.58 10.57 -12.21
CA LEU A 42 -5.52 9.58 -11.68
C LEU A 42 -5.56 8.31 -12.56
N ILE A 43 -5.63 8.45 -13.89
CA ILE A 43 -5.58 7.31 -14.82
C ILE A 43 -4.25 6.55 -14.72
N PHE A 44 -3.14 7.28 -14.56
CA PHE A 44 -1.83 6.65 -14.37
C PHE A 44 -1.77 5.84 -13.06
N LEU A 45 -2.26 6.40 -11.95
CA LEU A 45 -2.31 5.73 -10.65
C LEU A 45 -3.21 4.49 -10.69
N ASP A 46 -4.41 4.60 -11.27
CA ASP A 46 -5.34 3.49 -11.43
C ASP A 46 -4.72 2.31 -12.19
N LYS A 47 -3.98 2.60 -13.26
CA LYS A 47 -3.35 1.57 -14.10
C LYS A 47 -2.07 0.97 -13.51
N ASN A 48 -1.29 1.75 -12.75
CA ASN A 48 0.09 1.37 -12.44
C ASN A 48 0.41 1.31 -10.94
N ALA A 49 -0.30 2.03 -10.07
CA ALA A 49 0.07 2.17 -8.67
C ALA A 49 0.08 0.81 -7.95
N LEU A 50 -0.92 -0.03 -8.19
CA LEU A 50 -1.00 -1.35 -7.58
C LEU A 50 0.11 -2.29 -8.07
N LYS A 51 0.42 -2.28 -9.38
CA LYS A 51 1.52 -3.06 -9.95
C LYS A 51 2.86 -2.67 -9.32
N TRP A 52 3.18 -1.38 -9.27
CA TRP A 52 4.41 -0.90 -8.65
C TRP A 52 4.45 -1.16 -7.14
N GLY A 53 3.32 -0.95 -6.45
CA GLY A 53 3.19 -1.24 -5.02
C GLY A 53 3.49 -2.70 -4.70
N ILE A 54 2.93 -3.64 -5.45
CA ILE A 54 3.22 -5.07 -5.27
C ILE A 54 4.69 -5.39 -5.54
N ILE A 55 5.29 -4.84 -6.59
CA ILE A 55 6.73 -5.05 -6.86
C ILE A 55 7.58 -4.58 -5.67
N ILE A 56 7.28 -3.39 -5.12
CA ILE A 56 7.98 -2.85 -3.94
C ILE A 56 7.76 -3.73 -2.71
N LEU A 57 6.53 -4.18 -2.46
CA LEU A 57 6.21 -5.10 -1.36
C LEU A 57 6.99 -6.42 -1.49
N THR A 58 7.00 -7.01 -2.68
CA THR A 58 7.76 -8.25 -2.97
C THR A 58 9.26 -8.05 -2.78
N MET A 59 9.82 -6.92 -3.21
CA MET A 59 11.22 -6.60 -2.93
C MET A 59 11.48 -6.50 -1.43
N GLY A 60 10.56 -5.92 -0.64
CA GLY A 60 10.66 -5.89 0.82
C GLY A 60 10.69 -7.28 1.46
N ILE A 61 9.93 -8.23 0.91
CA ILE A 61 9.94 -9.64 1.34
C ILE A 61 11.28 -10.32 1.00
N ILE A 62 11.89 -9.99 -0.15
CA ILE A 62 13.15 -10.59 -0.61
C ILE A 62 14.39 -9.95 0.04
N ALA A 63 14.33 -8.67 0.42
CA ALA A 63 15.43 -7.92 1.04
C ALA A 63 16.14 -8.60 2.24
N PRO A 64 15.45 -9.27 3.19
CA PRO A 64 16.14 -9.96 4.29
C PRO A 64 17.07 -11.09 3.83
N PHE A 65 16.79 -11.74 2.71
CA PHE A 65 17.66 -12.77 2.13
C PHE A 65 18.94 -12.14 1.56
N ALA A 66 18.81 -11.00 0.86
CA ALA A 66 19.95 -10.28 0.29
C ALA A 66 20.85 -9.63 1.36
N THR A 67 20.28 -9.27 2.51
CA THR A 67 21.02 -8.67 3.65
C THR A 67 21.59 -9.71 4.62
N GLY A 68 21.37 -11.01 4.38
CA GLY A 68 21.84 -12.09 5.26
C GLY A 68 21.08 -12.19 6.58
N LYS A 69 19.96 -11.48 6.75
CA LYS A 69 19.11 -11.53 7.95
C LYS A 69 18.31 -12.83 8.05
N ILE A 70 17.97 -13.43 6.92
CA ILE A 70 17.29 -14.73 6.82
C ILE A 70 18.13 -15.62 5.91
N THR A 71 18.57 -16.75 6.45
CA THR A 71 19.34 -17.79 5.76
C THR A 71 18.43 -18.98 5.44
N MET A 72 18.84 -19.80 4.47
CA MET A 72 18.13 -21.05 4.14
C MET A 72 18.00 -22.03 5.32
N LYS A 73 18.87 -21.92 6.33
CA LYS A 73 18.77 -22.69 7.58
C LYS A 73 17.55 -22.28 8.40
N ASP A 74 17.34 -20.98 8.57
CA ASP A 74 16.22 -20.40 9.32
C ASP A 74 14.88 -20.82 8.70
N VAL A 75 14.79 -20.82 7.37
CA VAL A 75 13.60 -21.30 6.63
C VAL A 75 13.36 -22.78 6.91
N ASN A 76 14.41 -23.61 6.85
CA ASN A 76 14.29 -25.05 7.12
C ASN A 76 13.91 -25.38 8.57
N GLU A 77 14.33 -24.55 9.53
CA GLU A 77 13.95 -24.71 10.94
C GLU A 77 12.47 -24.38 11.16
N VAL A 78 11.97 -23.26 10.62
CA VAL A 78 10.53 -22.90 10.71
C VAL A 78 9.64 -23.97 10.06
N LEU A 79 10.07 -24.57 8.94
CA LEU A 79 9.30 -25.63 8.26
C LEU A 79 9.28 -26.95 9.06
N LYS A 80 10.33 -27.25 9.83
CA LYS A 80 10.40 -28.49 10.63
C LYS A 80 9.71 -28.35 11.99
N SER A 81 9.62 -27.15 12.53
CA SER A 81 8.89 -26.87 13.76
C SER A 81 8.05 -25.61 13.61
N PRO A 82 6.82 -25.71 13.07
CA PRO A 82 5.91 -24.57 12.89
C PRO A 82 5.38 -23.95 14.20
N SER A 83 5.89 -24.38 15.35
CA SER A 83 5.39 -24.07 16.69
C SER A 83 6.33 -23.21 17.54
N ALA A 84 7.32 -22.53 16.92
CA ALA A 84 8.14 -21.51 17.59
C ALA A 84 7.50 -20.12 17.44
#